data_AF-A0A2V4ERF1-F1
#
_entry.id   AF-A0A2V4ERF1-F1
#
_cell.length_a   1.000
_cell.length_b   1.000
_cell.length_c   1.000
_cell.angle_alpha   90.00
_cell.angle_beta   90.00
_cell.angle_gamma   90.00
#
_symmetry.space_group_name_H-M   'P 1'
#
loop_
_entity.id
_entity.type
_entity.pdbx_description
1 polymer ?
#
loop_
_entity_poly.entity_id
_entity_poly.type
_entity_poly.pdbx_seq_one_letter_code
_entity_poly.pdbx_strand_id
1 'polypeptide(L)'
;MNKSKILGIALIIVSFVLVVYFGYNNYQERKQLKNDKFELTNRINQLQQTIAKNNQIIAANEQSKRELENQSISRQEQINEQLKDNDCANQFVLCISLVACTTERKVYVNQPMPVNLLSDCMPNLPPKKMTFGDSVSYNEHLLNVIEMCNQDKRGIREINM
;
A
#
# COMPACT_ATOMS: atom_id res chain seq x y z
N MET A 1 -63.76 -4.70 -65.47
CA MET A 1 -63.76 -4.34 -64.02
C MET A 1 -63.56 -2.82 -63.90
N ASN A 2 -64.42 -2.09 -63.18
CA ASN A 2 -64.38 -0.62 -63.13
C ASN A 2 -63.17 -0.10 -62.34
N LYS A 3 -62.51 0.98 -62.81
CA LYS A 3 -61.36 1.63 -62.16
C LYS A 3 -61.60 1.94 -60.67
N SER A 4 -62.80 2.38 -60.31
CA SER A 4 -63.19 2.66 -58.93
C SER A 4 -63.14 1.42 -58.01
N LYS A 5 -63.50 0.24 -58.52
CA LYS A 5 -63.42 -1.02 -57.75
C LYS A 5 -61.96 -1.47 -57.53
N ILE A 6 -61.09 -1.23 -58.51
CA ILE A 6 -59.65 -1.55 -58.40
C ILE A 6 -58.98 -0.65 -57.37
N LEU A 7 -59.31 0.64 -57.35
CA LEU A 7 -58.79 1.59 -56.36
C LEU A 7 -59.21 1.22 -54.92
N GLY A 8 -60.46 0.80 -54.73
CA GLY A 8 -60.95 0.35 -53.42
C GLY A 8 -60.20 -0.87 -52.89
N ILE A 9 -59.94 -1.88 -53.75
CA ILE A 9 -59.18 -3.08 -53.36
C ILE A 9 -57.73 -2.72 -53.00
N ALA A 10 -57.08 -1.84 -53.78
CA ALA A 10 -55.71 -1.43 -53.52
C ALA A 10 -55.56 -0.75 -52.14
N LEU A 11 -56.50 0.11 -51.75
CA LEU A 11 -56.46 0.79 -50.45
C LEU A 11 -56.62 -0.19 -49.26
N ILE A 12 -57.46 -1.22 -49.41
CA ILE A 12 -57.64 -2.24 -48.37
C ILE A 12 -56.34 -3.03 -48.17
N ILE A 13 -55.66 -3.40 -49.25
CA ILE A 13 -54.39 -4.13 -49.17
C ILE A 13 -53.33 -3.28 -48.47
N VAL A 14 -53.20 -2.00 -48.84
CA VAL A 14 -52.24 -1.09 -48.22
C VAL A 14 -52.52 -0.90 -46.73
N SER A 15 -53.78 -0.74 -46.33
CA SER A 15 -54.11 -0.60 -44.91
C SER A 15 -53.77 -1.86 -44.11
N PHE A 16 -54.04 -3.04 -44.68
CA PHE A 16 -53.73 -4.31 -44.03
C PHE A 16 -52.22 -4.50 -43.84
N VAL A 17 -51.42 -4.18 -44.87
CA VAL A 17 -49.95 -4.23 -44.79
C VAL A 17 -49.43 -3.28 -43.71
N LEU A 18 -49.97 -2.06 -43.64
CA LEU A 18 -49.58 -1.09 -42.61
C LEU A 18 -49.93 -1.59 -41.20
N VAL A 19 -51.12 -2.15 -41.00
CA VAL A 19 -51.54 -2.70 -39.70
C VAL A 19 -50.63 -3.83 -39.25
N VAL A 20 -50.30 -4.77 -40.16
CA VAL A 20 -49.40 -5.88 -39.86
C VAL A 20 -47.99 -5.38 -39.54
N TYR A 21 -47.47 -4.43 -40.32
CA TYR A 21 -46.14 -3.84 -40.10
C TYR A 21 -46.05 -3.12 -38.75
N PHE A 22 -47.01 -2.23 -38.45
CA PHE A 22 -47.06 -1.54 -37.16
C PHE A 22 -47.26 -2.51 -36.00
N GLY A 23 -48.12 -3.52 -36.16
CA GLY A 23 -48.35 -4.55 -35.14
C GLY A 23 -47.08 -5.33 -34.81
N TYR A 24 -46.32 -5.75 -35.83
CA TYR A 24 -45.07 -6.47 -35.65
C TYR A 24 -43.99 -5.62 -34.96
N ASN A 25 -43.79 -4.37 -35.41
CA ASN A 25 -42.81 -3.46 -34.79
C ASN A 25 -43.14 -3.17 -33.32
N ASN A 26 -44.41 -2.85 -33.01
CA ASN A 26 -44.83 -2.59 -31.63
C ASN A 26 -44.67 -3.83 -30.72
N TYR A 27 -44.90 -5.03 -31.25
CA TYR A 27 -44.70 -6.27 -30.51
C TYR A 27 -43.21 -6.50 -30.21
N GLN A 28 -42.34 -6.30 -31.20
CA GLN A 28 -40.90 -6.45 -31.06
C GLN A 28 -40.32 -5.47 -30.03
N GLU A 29 -40.68 -4.18 -30.12
CA GLU A 29 -40.21 -3.18 -29.16
C GLU A 29 -40.60 -3.53 -27.73
N ARG A 30 -41.84 -3.98 -27.49
CA ARG A 30 -42.27 -4.42 -26.16
C ARG A 30 -41.48 -5.62 -25.66
N LYS A 31 -41.04 -6.51 -26.54
CA LYS A 31 -40.21 -7.66 -26.18
C LYS A 31 -38.80 -7.21 -25.83
N GLN A 32 -38.20 -6.34 -26.63
CA GLN A 32 -36.88 -5.76 -26.36
C GLN A 32 -36.87 -4.99 -25.05
N LEU A 33 -37.85 -4.11 -24.82
CA LEU A 33 -37.94 -3.32 -23.61
C LEU A 33 -38.02 -4.17 -22.33
N LYS A 34 -38.69 -5.35 -22.40
CA LYS A 34 -38.71 -6.30 -21.28
C LYS A 34 -37.35 -6.92 -21.02
N ASN A 35 -36.64 -7.31 -22.07
CA ASN A 35 -35.31 -7.89 -21.98
C ASN A 35 -34.31 -6.86 -21.45
N ASP A 36 -34.32 -5.65 -22.00
CA ASP A 36 -33.43 -4.56 -21.60
C ASP A 36 -33.70 -4.15 -20.15
N LYS A 37 -34.97 -4.11 -19.73
CA LYS A 37 -35.33 -3.87 -18.33
C LYS A 37 -34.77 -4.97 -17.42
N PHE A 38 -34.89 -6.23 -17.82
CA PHE A 38 -34.37 -7.36 -17.04
C PHE A 38 -32.83 -7.30 -16.96
N GLU A 39 -32.15 -7.06 -18.08
CA GLU A 39 -30.70 -6.92 -18.14
C GLU A 39 -30.21 -5.74 -17.30
N LEU A 40 -30.84 -4.57 -17.44
CA LEU A 40 -30.48 -3.38 -16.67
C LEU A 40 -30.69 -3.60 -15.18
N THR A 41 -31.79 -4.24 -14.78
CA THR A 41 -32.03 -4.61 -13.38
C THR A 41 -30.93 -5.54 -12.85
N ASN A 42 -30.52 -6.53 -13.63
CA ASN A 42 -29.46 -7.44 -13.23
C ASN A 42 -28.10 -6.72 -13.08
N ARG A 43 -27.76 -5.83 -14.03
CA ARG A 43 -26.53 -5.01 -13.96
C ARG A 43 -26.54 -4.09 -12.73
N ILE A 44 -27.67 -3.47 -12.40
CA ILE A 44 -27.83 -2.65 -11.19
C ILE A 44 -27.59 -3.50 -9.93
N ASN A 45 -28.19 -4.69 -9.84
CA ASN A 45 -28.00 -5.58 -8.69
C ASN A 45 -26.53 -6.01 -8.54
N GLN A 46 -25.86 -6.34 -9.65
CA GLN A 46 -24.43 -6.68 -9.65
C GLN A 46 -23.55 -5.51 -9.20
N LEU A 47 -23.85 -4.29 -9.67
CA LEU A 47 -23.15 -3.08 -9.23
C LEU A 47 -23.35 -2.83 -7.74
N GLN A 48 -24.58 -2.98 -7.23
CA GLN A 48 -24.85 -2.82 -5.81
C GLN A 48 -24.08 -3.84 -4.95
N GLN A 49 -24.02 -5.11 -5.37
CA GLN A 49 -23.20 -6.12 -4.69
C GLN A 49 -21.71 -5.76 -4.71
N THR A 50 -21.21 -5.27 -5.84
CA THR A 50 -19.81 -4.85 -5.99
C THR A 50 -19.48 -3.66 -5.09
N ILE A 51 -20.38 -2.67 -5.00
CA ILE A 51 -20.23 -1.52 -4.10
C ILE A 51 -20.20 -1.99 -2.64
N ALA A 52 -21.12 -2.87 -2.24
CA ALA A 52 -21.15 -3.41 -0.89
C ALA A 52 -19.85 -4.13 -0.52
N LYS A 53 -19.33 -4.96 -1.42
CA LYS A 53 -18.06 -5.68 -1.23
C LYS A 53 -16.86 -4.72 -1.15
N ASN A 54 -16.79 -3.74 -2.05
CA ASN A 54 -15.71 -2.75 -2.04
C ASN A 54 -15.73 -1.91 -0.77
N ASN A 55 -16.91 -1.51 -0.29
CA ASN A 55 -17.03 -0.77 0.97
C ASN A 55 -16.54 -1.59 2.18
N GLN A 56 -16.81 -2.91 2.21
CA GLN A 56 -16.26 -3.79 3.25
C GLN A 56 -14.73 -3.86 3.19
N ILE A 57 -14.15 -3.95 1.99
CA ILE A 57 -12.69 -3.96 1.81
C ILE A 57 -12.07 -2.64 2.27
N ILE A 58 -12.68 -1.51 1.94
CA ILE A 58 -12.21 -0.19 2.39
C ILE A 58 -12.19 -0.13 3.92
N ALA A 59 -13.27 -0.56 4.58
CA ALA A 59 -13.34 -0.60 6.04
C ALA A 59 -12.26 -1.50 6.67
N ALA A 60 -12.02 -2.70 6.08
CA ALA A 60 -10.97 -3.60 6.55
C ALA A 60 -9.56 -3.01 6.35
N ASN A 61 -9.31 -2.36 5.22
CA ASN A 61 -8.04 -1.70 4.93
C ASN A 61 -7.78 -0.53 5.89
N GLU A 62 -8.81 0.25 6.25
CA GLU A 62 -8.70 1.32 7.25
C GLU A 62 -8.34 0.79 8.63
N GLN A 63 -8.91 -0.35 9.04
CA GLN A 63 -8.54 -1.00 10.30
C GLN A 63 -7.10 -1.50 10.29
N SER A 64 -6.69 -2.19 9.22
CA SER A 64 -5.31 -2.68 9.07
C SER A 64 -4.31 -1.53 9.09
N LYS A 65 -4.65 -0.38 8.49
CA LYS A 65 -3.82 0.84 8.56
C LYS A 65 -3.62 1.30 10.00
N ARG A 66 -4.68 1.38 10.81
CA ARG A 66 -4.58 1.77 12.23
C ARG A 66 -3.77 0.77 13.05
N GLU A 67 -3.94 -0.52 12.79
CA GLU A 67 -3.16 -1.57 13.45
C GLU A 67 -1.67 -1.44 13.13
N LEU A 68 -1.34 -1.19 11.86
CA LEU A 68 0.05 -0.98 11.43
C LEU A 68 0.66 0.30 12.02
N GLU A 69 -0.12 1.38 12.15
CA GLU A 69 0.29 2.61 12.84
C GLU A 69 0.52 2.37 14.35
N ASN A 70 -0.36 1.62 15.02
CA ASN A 70 -0.16 1.25 16.42
C ASN A 70 1.09 0.36 16.59
N GLN A 71 1.31 -0.57 15.66
CA GLN A 71 2.50 -1.42 15.68
C GLN A 71 3.79 -0.63 15.41
N SER A 72 3.75 0.39 14.54
CA SER A 72 4.91 1.24 14.29
C SER A 72 5.23 2.11 15.51
N ILE A 73 4.23 2.67 16.18
CA ILE A 73 4.39 3.43 17.43
C ILE A 73 4.94 2.52 18.53
N SER A 74 4.37 1.33 18.73
CA SER A 74 4.85 0.40 19.75
C SER A 74 6.30 -0.02 19.51
N ARG A 75 6.71 -0.25 18.24
CA ARG A 75 8.11 -0.51 17.91
C ARG A 75 9.01 0.71 18.20
N GLN A 76 8.54 1.92 17.91
CA GLN A 76 9.28 3.15 18.22
C GLN A 76 9.46 3.34 19.74
N GLU A 77 8.44 3.02 20.53
CA GLU A 77 8.51 3.02 22.00
C GLU A 77 9.51 1.97 22.51
N GLN A 78 9.47 0.73 21.99
CA GLN A 78 10.44 -0.31 22.35
C GLN A 78 11.88 0.11 22.04
N ILE A 79 12.12 0.71 20.87
CA ILE A 79 13.44 1.24 20.52
C ILE A 79 13.83 2.37 21.49
N ASN A 80 12.90 3.27 21.82
CA ASN A 80 13.17 4.36 22.75
C ASN A 80 13.45 3.85 24.17
N GLU A 81 12.78 2.79 24.63
CA GLU A 81 13.08 2.14 25.91
C GLU A 81 14.45 1.46 25.88
N GLN A 82 14.79 0.75 24.80
CA GLN A 82 16.13 0.20 24.60
C GLN A 82 17.22 1.29 24.58
N LEU A 83 16.91 2.48 24.05
CA LEU A 83 17.79 3.64 24.08
C LEU A 83 17.81 4.35 25.45
N LYS A 84 16.74 4.24 26.25
CA LYS A 84 16.68 4.77 27.62
C LYS A 84 17.53 3.93 28.58
N ASP A 85 17.68 2.62 28.36
CA ASP A 85 18.72 1.86 29.05
C ASP A 85 20.14 2.26 28.60
N ASN A 86 20.25 2.98 27.48
CA ASN A 86 21.43 3.73 27.07
C ASN A 86 21.46 5.19 27.62
N ASP A 87 20.55 5.64 28.51
CA ASP A 87 20.74 6.92 29.23
C ASP A 87 21.91 6.84 30.24
N CYS A 88 22.41 5.63 30.54
CA CYS A 88 23.74 5.47 31.11
C CYS A 88 24.87 5.86 30.12
N ALA A 89 24.56 6.14 28.85
CA ALA A 89 25.47 6.71 27.86
C ALA A 89 25.29 8.22 27.68
N ASN A 90 24.07 8.77 27.65
CA ASN A 90 23.89 10.22 27.39
C ASN A 90 24.15 11.12 28.60
N GLN A 91 23.74 10.71 29.82
CA GLN A 91 24.06 11.46 31.04
C GLN A 91 25.57 11.39 31.36
N PHE A 92 26.22 10.28 31.02
CA PHE A 92 27.69 10.22 31.05
C PHE A 92 28.31 11.03 29.90
N VAL A 93 27.75 11.06 28.69
CA VAL A 93 28.33 11.84 27.59
C VAL A 93 28.29 13.35 27.87
N LEU A 94 27.19 13.91 28.38
CA LEU A 94 27.14 15.35 28.68
C LEU A 94 27.93 15.73 29.94
N CYS A 95 27.96 14.88 30.98
CA CYS A 95 28.76 15.13 32.19
C CYS A 95 30.26 14.82 32.03
N ILE A 96 30.65 13.84 31.20
CA ILE A 96 32.06 13.57 30.86
C ILE A 96 32.59 14.69 29.95
N SER A 97 31.80 15.21 29.01
CA SER A 97 32.28 16.22 28.06
C SER A 97 32.58 17.58 28.67
N LEU A 98 32.05 17.89 29.87
CA LEU A 98 32.25 19.18 30.53
C LEU A 98 33.17 19.13 31.76
N VAL A 99 33.60 17.94 32.22
CA VAL A 99 34.52 17.82 33.36
C VAL A 99 35.68 16.83 33.15
N ALA A 100 35.70 16.05 32.08
CA ALA A 100 36.85 15.16 31.80
C ALA A 100 37.95 15.92 31.07
N CYS A 101 38.77 16.56 31.89
CA CYS A 101 40.19 16.73 31.68
C CYS A 101 40.79 15.60 30.82
N THR A 102 41.45 15.99 29.74
CA THR A 102 42.15 15.16 28.76
C THR A 102 43.15 14.21 29.42
N THR A 103 42.77 12.96 29.70
CA THR A 103 43.75 11.88 29.93
C THR A 103 43.17 10.53 29.50
N GLU A 104 43.05 10.29 28.19
CA GLU A 104 42.89 8.90 27.72
C GLU A 104 44.22 8.16 27.89
N ARG A 105 44.23 7.09 28.70
CA ARG A 105 45.33 6.12 28.71
C ARG A 105 45.12 5.19 27.51
N LYS A 106 45.81 5.47 26.39
CA LYS A 106 45.90 4.51 25.28
C LYS A 106 46.64 3.26 25.75
N VAL A 107 45.91 2.18 25.99
CA VAL A 107 46.50 0.85 26.21
C VAL A 107 46.68 0.21 24.83
N TYR A 108 47.92 0.14 24.37
CA TYR A 108 48.26 -0.55 23.14
C TYR A 108 48.25 -2.05 23.42
N VAL A 109 47.24 -2.74 22.91
CA VAL A 109 47.18 -4.20 22.96
C VAL A 109 47.95 -4.74 21.76
N ASN A 110 49.06 -5.44 22.02
CA ASN A 110 49.87 -6.12 20.99
C ASN A 110 49.22 -7.45 20.56
N GLN A 111 47.92 -7.44 20.27
CA GLN A 111 47.20 -8.62 19.80
C GLN A 111 46.52 -8.27 18.46
N PRO A 112 46.63 -9.14 17.44
CA PRO A 112 45.98 -8.90 16.15
C PRO A 112 44.46 -8.87 16.35
N MET A 113 43.83 -7.75 16.00
CA MET A 113 42.36 -7.66 15.97
C MET A 113 41.81 -8.65 14.93
N PRO A 114 40.78 -9.42 15.25
CA PRO A 114 40.21 -10.34 14.31
C PRO A 114 39.55 -9.56 13.16
N VAL A 115 39.78 -10.03 11.93
CA VAL A 115 39.50 -9.30 10.67
C VAL A 115 38.02 -8.91 10.53
N ASN A 116 37.15 -9.63 11.22
CA ASN A 116 35.71 -9.36 11.29
C ASN A 116 35.35 -8.08 12.05
N LEU A 117 36.26 -7.53 12.86
CA LEU A 117 36.04 -6.29 13.64
C LEU A 117 36.72 -5.06 13.03
N LEU A 118 37.37 -5.24 11.88
CA LEU A 118 38.04 -4.20 11.10
C LEU A 118 37.16 -3.67 9.95
N SER A 119 35.96 -4.20 9.77
CA SER A 119 35.02 -3.68 8.76
C SER A 119 34.45 -2.35 9.19
N ASP A 120 34.57 -1.35 8.32
CA ASP A 120 34.05 -0.01 8.56
C ASP A 120 32.52 -0.04 8.41
N CYS A 121 31.78 0.32 9.47
CA CYS A 121 30.32 0.32 9.48
C CYS A 121 29.74 1.60 8.85
N MET A 122 30.23 2.00 7.70
CA MET A 122 29.78 3.24 7.07
C MET A 122 28.54 2.97 6.22
N PRO A 123 27.39 3.60 6.51
CA PRO A 123 26.22 3.47 5.66
C PRO A 123 26.48 4.13 4.31
N ASN A 124 25.82 3.64 3.27
CA ASN A 124 25.84 4.32 1.98
C ASN A 124 25.11 5.66 2.07
N LEU A 125 25.59 6.66 1.33
CA LEU A 125 24.92 7.95 1.24
C LEU A 125 23.52 7.78 0.61
N PRO A 126 22.52 8.55 1.08
CA PRO A 126 21.17 8.46 0.53
C PRO A 126 21.17 8.96 -0.93
N PRO A 127 20.35 8.36 -1.81
CA PRO A 127 20.20 8.83 -3.18
C PRO A 127 19.58 10.23 -3.22
N LYS A 128 20.04 11.08 -4.15
CA LYS A 128 19.57 12.47 -4.31
C LYS A 128 18.08 12.59 -4.63
N LYS A 129 17.46 11.53 -5.15
CA LYS A 129 16.03 11.44 -5.41
C LYS A 129 15.56 10.07 -4.93
N MET A 130 14.47 10.06 -4.19
CA MET A 130 13.99 8.88 -3.50
C MET A 130 12.47 8.88 -3.48
N THR A 131 11.84 7.76 -3.81
CA THR A 131 10.40 7.58 -3.60
C THR A 131 10.13 7.22 -2.14
N PHE A 132 8.86 7.22 -1.73
CA PHE A 132 8.49 6.79 -0.39
C PHE A 132 8.90 5.33 -0.10
N GLY A 133 8.73 4.43 -1.09
CA GLY A 133 9.16 3.04 -0.97
C GLY A 133 10.68 2.90 -0.82
N ASP A 134 11.44 3.68 -1.58
CA ASP A 134 12.90 3.71 -1.47
C ASP A 134 13.33 4.17 -0.06
N SER A 135 12.68 5.20 0.50
CA SER A 135 12.96 5.74 1.84
C SER A 135 12.79 4.68 2.94
N VAL A 136 11.73 3.87 2.85
CA VAL A 136 11.50 2.76 3.79
C VAL A 136 12.63 1.72 3.68
N SER A 137 13.03 1.35 2.47
CA SER A 137 14.12 0.40 2.24
C SER A 137 15.48 0.93 2.73
N TYR A 138 15.70 2.24 2.62
CA TYR A 138 16.93 2.85 3.14
C TYR A 138 16.95 2.96 4.66
N ASN A 139 15.80 3.17 5.31
CA ASN A 139 15.72 3.08 6.77
C ASN A 139 16.04 1.67 7.27
N GLU A 140 15.56 0.63 6.59
CA GLU A 140 15.94 -0.76 6.87
C GLU A 140 17.45 -0.99 6.70
N HIS A 141 18.05 -0.45 5.63
CA HIS A 141 19.51 -0.50 5.45
C HIS A 141 20.28 0.16 6.60
N LEU A 142 19.86 1.35 7.04
CA LEU A 142 20.51 2.05 8.17
C LEU A 142 20.44 1.25 9.47
N LEU A 143 19.28 0.65 9.76
CA LEU A 143 19.09 -0.15 10.97
C LEU A 143 20.00 -1.39 10.97
N ASN A 144 20.14 -2.06 9.82
CA ASN A 144 21.04 -3.21 9.68
C ASN A 144 22.52 -2.82 9.88
N VAL A 145 22.94 -1.68 9.33
CA VAL A 145 24.32 -1.17 9.54
C VAL A 145 24.57 -0.87 11.03
N ILE A 146 23.60 -0.27 11.72
CA ILE A 146 23.69 -0.01 13.17
C ILE A 146 23.80 -1.33 13.96
N GLU A 147 23.00 -2.33 13.62
CA GLU A 147 23.01 -3.63 14.28
C GLU A 147 24.38 -4.32 14.15
N MET A 148 24.92 -4.39 12.92
CA MET A 148 26.26 -4.91 12.67
C MET A 148 27.32 -4.19 13.49
N CYS A 149 27.27 -2.86 13.53
CA CYS A 149 28.28 -2.09 14.24
C CYS A 149 28.22 -2.25 15.77
N ASN A 150 27.01 -2.40 16.31
CA ASN A 150 26.83 -2.72 17.72
C ASN A 150 27.32 -4.14 18.06
N GLN A 151 27.22 -5.08 17.13
CA GLN A 151 27.82 -6.40 17.26
C GLN A 151 29.34 -6.35 17.27
N ASP A 152 29.96 -5.59 16.37
CA ASP A 152 31.42 -5.43 16.34
C ASP A 152 31.95 -4.77 17.61
N LYS A 153 31.28 -3.72 18.08
CA LYS A 153 31.63 -3.06 19.35
C LYS A 153 31.56 -4.01 20.55
N ARG A 154 30.64 -4.97 20.56
CA ARG A 154 30.58 -6.01 21.59
C ARG A 154 31.77 -6.96 21.49
N GLY A 155 32.09 -7.44 20.29
CA GLY A 155 33.27 -8.28 20.06
C GLY A 155 34.58 -7.62 20.47
N ILE A 156 34.75 -6.33 20.20
CA ILE A 156 35.94 -5.56 20.65
C ILE A 156 36.02 -5.47 22.18
N ARG A 157 34.89 -5.34 22.88
CA ARG A 157 34.86 -5.31 24.35
C ARG A 157 35.25 -6.66 24.96
N GLU A 158 34.88 -7.75 24.32
CA GLU A 158 35.22 -9.11 24.76
C GLU A 158 36.71 -9.44 24.59
N ILE A 159 37.39 -8.83 23.62
CA ILE A 159 38.86 -9.00 23.41
C ILE A 159 39.69 -8.29 24.49
N ASN A 160 39.15 -7.23 25.11
CA ASN A 160 39.85 -6.41 26.09
C ASN A 160 39.54 -6.79 27.56
N MET A 161 38.81 -7.89 27.79
CA MET A 161 38.54 -8.45 29.12
C MET A 161 39.48 -9.60 29.46
#